data_AF-A0A7S2P5M8-F1
#
_entry.id   AF-A0A7S2P5M8-F1
#
_cell.length_a   1.000
_cell.length_b   1.000
_cell.length_c   1.000
_cell.angle_alpha   90.00
_cell.angle_beta   90.00
_cell.angle_gamma   90.00
#
_symmetry.space_group_name_H-M   'P 1'
#
loop_
_entity.id
_entity.type
_entity.pdbx_description
1 polymer ?
#
loop_
_entity_poly.entity_id
_entity_poly.type
_entity_poly.pdbx_seq_one_letter_code
_entity_poly.pdbx_strand_id
1 'polypeptide(L)'
;EPFQMLLGGPYWIPPKLEDVKKQTAAAEEASQSKEEDRGRSPQRRRDRRDRDRGSRDSRRDRRKRGSSRRLRSRERDEFEDRLRGLSLNKTKIAYGMGFALDHAEEAKEIVEIITESLSLDETPIPKKVARLFLVSDILYNSTAPVRNASAYRTEFRDKLPKIFECLHRTYKSIEGRITANAMRERVTKVLRVWQGWSLYPES
;
A
#
# COMPACT_ATOMS: atom_id res chain seq x y z
N GLU A 1 11.09 -0.28 -21.70
CA GLU A 1 11.46 0.87 -22.55
C GLU A 1 10.94 2.14 -21.91
N PRO A 2 11.55 3.31 -22.17
CA PRO A 2 11.06 4.58 -21.66
C PRO A 2 9.68 4.92 -22.24
N PHE A 3 8.77 5.45 -21.43
CA PHE A 3 7.41 5.83 -21.85
C PHE A 3 7.19 7.33 -21.61
N GLN A 4 6.53 8.03 -22.54
CA GLN A 4 6.27 9.46 -22.44
C GLN A 4 4.76 9.71 -22.34
N MET A 5 4.33 10.33 -21.24
CA MET A 5 2.90 10.55 -20.97
C MET A 5 2.33 11.79 -21.69
N LEU A 6 3.19 12.73 -22.08
CA LEU A 6 2.86 13.94 -22.83
C LEU A 6 3.96 14.19 -23.88
N LEU A 7 3.60 14.54 -25.12
CA LEU A 7 4.58 14.87 -26.16
C LEU A 7 5.42 16.08 -25.72
N GLY A 8 6.74 15.88 -25.54
CA GLY A 8 7.66 16.90 -25.02
C GLY A 8 7.78 16.97 -23.48
N GLY A 9 7.13 16.05 -22.76
CA GLY A 9 7.25 15.92 -21.30
C GLY A 9 8.41 15.02 -20.86
N PRO A 10 8.67 14.90 -19.55
CA PRO A 10 9.71 14.02 -19.03
C PRO A 10 9.44 12.55 -19.37
N TYR A 11 10.49 11.83 -19.72
CA TYR A 11 10.44 10.40 -19.98
C TYR A 11 10.34 9.63 -18.67
N TRP A 12 9.44 8.66 -18.61
CA TRP A 12 9.46 7.65 -17.56
C TRP A 12 10.53 6.61 -17.90
N ILE A 13 11.52 6.42 -17.02
CA ILE A 13 12.53 5.37 -17.14
C ILE A 13 12.35 4.39 -15.97
N PRO A 14 12.09 3.09 -16.23
CA PRO A 14 11.94 2.12 -15.15
C PRO A 14 13.26 1.92 -14.39
N PRO A 15 13.26 1.93 -13.04
CA PRO A 15 14.49 1.76 -12.24
C PRO A 15 15.06 0.34 -12.40
N LYS A 16 16.41 0.26 -12.34
CA LYS A 16 17.17 -0.98 -12.48
C LYS A 16 17.05 -1.81 -11.19
N LEU A 17 16.94 -3.13 -11.36
CA LEU A 17 16.69 -4.09 -10.28
C LEU A 17 17.73 -4.06 -9.14
N GLU A 18 18.97 -3.67 -9.46
CA GLU A 18 20.09 -3.59 -8.51
C GLU A 18 19.85 -2.55 -7.40
N ASP A 19 19.27 -1.40 -7.74
CA ASP A 19 19.07 -0.28 -6.82
C ASP A 19 17.93 -0.57 -5.82
N VAL A 20 16.96 -1.37 -6.26
CA VAL A 20 15.85 -1.84 -5.42
C VAL A 20 16.36 -2.82 -4.36
N LYS A 21 17.28 -3.72 -4.71
CA LYS A 21 17.85 -4.72 -3.77
C LYS A 21 18.69 -4.09 -2.67
N LYS A 22 19.45 -3.03 -2.96
CA LYS A 22 20.25 -2.31 -1.96
C LYS A 22 19.40 -1.59 -0.92
N GLN A 23 18.29 -0.98 -1.36
CA GLN A 23 17.36 -0.30 -0.45
C GLN A 23 16.61 -1.28 0.46
N THR A 24 16.27 -2.48 -0.02
CA THR A 24 15.60 -3.50 0.80
C THR A 24 16.54 -4.11 1.84
N ALA A 25 17.79 -4.39 1.48
CA ALA A 25 18.78 -4.96 2.41
C ALA A 25 19.09 -4.01 3.58
N ALA A 26 19.26 -2.72 3.30
CA ALA A 26 19.52 -1.71 4.34
C ALA A 26 18.35 -1.55 5.33
N ALA A 27 17.11 -1.73 4.87
CA ALA A 27 15.92 -1.66 5.73
C ALA A 27 15.76 -2.91 6.63
N GLU A 28 16.19 -4.09 6.16
CA GLU A 28 16.16 -5.33 6.94
C GLU A 28 17.20 -5.33 8.07
N GLU A 29 18.43 -4.87 7.81
CA GLU A 29 19.48 -4.75 8.84
C GLU A 29 19.13 -3.74 9.95
N ALA A 30 18.51 -2.62 9.58
CA ALA A 30 18.03 -1.62 10.55
C ALA A 30 16.86 -2.12 11.42
N SER A 31 16.15 -3.16 10.96
CA SER A 31 15.05 -3.77 11.71
C SER A 31 15.56 -4.81 12.70
N GLN A 32 16.59 -5.59 12.35
CA GLN A 32 17.19 -6.59 13.24
C GLN A 32 17.93 -5.96 14.43
N SER A 33 18.64 -4.86 14.21
CA SER A 33 19.36 -4.13 15.27
C SER A 33 18.45 -3.51 16.33
N LYS A 34 17.17 -3.27 16.03
CA LYS A 34 16.19 -2.73 17.01
C LYS A 34 15.52 -3.79 17.86
N GLU A 35 15.57 -5.07 17.46
CA GLU A 35 14.94 -6.17 18.19
C GLU A 35 15.84 -6.73 19.30
N GLU A 36 17.16 -6.63 19.16
CA GLU A 36 18.14 -7.11 20.15
C GLU A 36 18.24 -6.24 21.43
N ASP A 37 17.85 -4.97 21.37
CA ASP A 37 18.01 -4.02 22.48
C ASP A 37 16.90 -4.12 23.57
N ARG A 38 15.79 -4.83 23.31
CA ARG A 38 14.66 -4.95 24.26
C ARG A 38 14.73 -6.13 25.22
N GLY A 39 15.87 -6.81 25.33
CA GLY A 39 15.99 -8.10 25.99
C GLY A 39 16.83 -8.16 27.27
N ARG A 40 16.60 -7.32 28.29
CA ARG A 40 17.18 -7.62 29.63
C ARG A 40 16.41 -7.04 30.83
N SER A 41 15.72 -7.92 31.57
CA SER A 41 15.43 -7.77 33.01
C SER A 41 15.18 -9.14 33.65
N PRO A 42 15.78 -9.47 34.81
CA PRO A 42 15.70 -10.82 35.40
C PRO A 42 14.66 -10.95 36.54
N GLN A 43 14.33 -12.21 36.82
CA GLN A 43 13.61 -12.79 37.98
C GLN A 43 12.08 -12.71 38.02
N ARG A 44 11.45 -13.88 37.84
CA ARG A 44 10.84 -14.68 38.95
C ARG A 44 10.58 -16.12 38.49
N ARG A 45 11.20 -17.08 39.18
CA ARG A 45 10.90 -18.52 39.14
C ARG A 45 9.77 -18.82 40.12
N ARG A 46 9.03 -19.92 39.85
CA ARG A 46 7.78 -20.45 40.47
C ARG A 46 6.56 -20.01 39.63
N ASP A 47 5.78 -20.87 38.97
CA ASP A 47 5.49 -22.28 39.15
C ASP A 47 5.33 -23.01 37.82
N ARG A 48 5.89 -24.22 37.74
CA ARG A 48 5.60 -25.20 36.69
C ARG A 48 4.64 -26.23 37.26
N ARG A 49 3.38 -26.21 36.82
CA ARG A 49 2.52 -27.37 36.48
C ARG A 49 1.11 -26.85 36.17
N ASP A 50 0.48 -27.48 35.19
CA ASP A 50 -0.83 -27.20 34.60
C ASP A 50 -0.97 -26.03 33.61
N ARG A 51 -0.71 -26.34 32.33
CA ARG A 51 -1.45 -25.87 31.12
C ARG A 51 -0.85 -26.40 29.81
N ASP A 52 -0.20 -27.58 29.78
CA ASP A 52 0.30 -28.17 28.51
C ASP A 52 -0.74 -29.05 27.79
N ARG A 53 -1.99 -28.57 27.67
CA ARG A 53 -2.99 -29.18 26.78
C ARG A 53 -3.73 -28.20 25.86
N GLY A 54 -3.60 -26.88 26.07
CA GLY A 54 -4.23 -25.86 25.21
C GLY A 54 -3.31 -25.16 24.20
N SER A 55 -1.98 -25.35 24.29
CA SER A 55 -1.01 -24.58 23.49
C SER A 55 -0.48 -25.28 22.23
N ARG A 56 -0.79 -26.57 22.02
CA ARG A 56 -0.36 -27.29 20.81
C ARG A 56 -1.30 -27.06 19.62
N ASP A 57 -2.55 -26.69 19.87
CA ASP A 57 -3.52 -26.42 18.81
C ASP A 57 -3.29 -25.06 18.16
N SER A 58 -3.05 -24.01 18.98
CA SER A 58 -2.76 -22.64 18.50
C SER A 58 -1.43 -22.49 17.74
N ARG A 59 -0.44 -23.36 18.00
CA ARG A 59 0.82 -23.40 17.24
C ARG A 59 0.71 -24.23 15.96
N ARG A 60 -0.18 -25.22 15.92
CA ARG A 60 -0.42 -26.05 14.74
C ARG A 60 -1.28 -25.32 13.71
N ASP A 61 -2.21 -24.48 14.15
CA ASP A 61 -3.02 -23.63 13.28
C ASP A 61 -2.19 -22.50 12.63
N ARG A 62 -1.22 -21.93 13.35
CA ARG A 62 -0.22 -21.01 12.75
C ARG A 62 0.71 -21.66 11.71
N ARG A 63 0.94 -22.97 11.78
CA ARG A 63 1.77 -23.70 10.80
C ARG A 63 0.97 -24.25 9.62
N LYS A 64 -0.36 -24.37 9.75
CA LYS A 64 -1.29 -24.62 8.63
C LYS A 64 -1.74 -23.34 7.91
N ARG A 65 -1.40 -22.16 8.46
CA ARG A 65 -1.55 -20.81 7.85
C ARG A 65 -0.69 -20.57 6.60
N GLY A 66 -0.11 -21.62 6.01
CA GLY A 66 0.63 -21.57 4.74
C GLY A 66 -0.27 -21.74 3.50
N SER A 67 -1.59 -21.58 3.60
CA SER A 67 -2.52 -21.95 2.50
C SER A 67 -3.55 -20.88 2.10
N SER A 68 -3.35 -19.59 2.41
CA SER A 68 -3.91 -18.54 1.56
C SER A 68 -3.12 -17.26 1.72
N ARG A 69 -2.39 -16.85 0.69
CA ARG A 69 -1.87 -15.47 0.54
C ARG A 69 -3.00 -14.54 0.13
N ARG A 70 -4.14 -14.66 0.81
CA ARG A 70 -5.40 -14.01 0.47
C ARG A 70 -6.13 -13.63 1.75
N LEU A 71 -6.77 -12.48 1.71
CA LEU A 71 -7.71 -11.99 2.69
C LEU A 71 -8.82 -13.01 2.90
N ARG A 72 -9.26 -13.14 4.15
CA ARG A 72 -10.49 -13.87 4.45
C ARG A 72 -11.67 -13.13 3.82
N SER A 73 -12.74 -13.85 3.49
CA SER A 73 -13.95 -13.25 2.90
C SER A 73 -14.42 -12.01 3.68
N ARG A 74 -14.50 -12.12 5.01
CA ARG A 74 -14.92 -11.00 5.88
C ARG A 74 -13.97 -9.80 5.83
N GLU A 75 -12.66 -10.03 5.74
CA GLU A 75 -11.67 -8.95 5.66
C GLU A 75 -11.73 -8.26 4.30
N ARG A 76 -11.98 -9.03 3.23
CA ARG A 76 -12.24 -8.46 1.90
C ARG A 76 -13.50 -7.59 1.92
N ASP A 77 -14.61 -8.11 2.45
CA ASP A 77 -15.87 -7.37 2.54
C ASP A 77 -15.70 -6.07 3.33
N GLU A 78 -15.00 -6.13 4.47
CA GLU A 78 -14.69 -4.94 5.27
C GLU A 78 -13.87 -3.91 4.48
N PHE A 79 -12.87 -4.36 3.75
CA PHE A 79 -12.01 -3.47 2.97
C PHE A 79 -12.78 -2.83 1.81
N GLU A 80 -13.61 -3.60 1.11
CA GLU A 80 -14.48 -3.08 0.05
C GLU A 80 -15.48 -2.05 0.59
N ASP A 81 -16.13 -2.33 1.71
CA ASP A 81 -17.05 -1.39 2.36
C ASP A 81 -16.35 -0.10 2.78
N ARG A 82 -15.12 -0.20 3.29
CA ARG A 82 -14.27 0.95 3.58
C ARG A 82 -13.97 1.76 2.33
N LEU A 83 -13.65 1.11 1.21
CA LEU A 83 -13.43 1.77 -0.08
C LEU A 83 -14.71 2.36 -0.68
N ARG A 84 -15.89 1.80 -0.40
CA ARG A 84 -17.19 2.39 -0.75
C ARG A 84 -17.45 3.66 0.07
N GLY A 85 -17.07 3.67 1.35
CA GLY A 85 -17.21 4.81 2.27
C GLY A 85 -16.07 5.83 2.26
N LEU A 86 -15.02 5.62 1.45
CA LEU A 86 -13.83 6.46 1.42
C LEU A 86 -14.12 7.87 0.89
N SER A 87 -13.49 8.87 1.51
CA SER A 87 -13.57 10.27 1.10
C SER A 87 -12.22 10.97 1.30
N LEU A 88 -12.11 12.24 0.94
CA LEU A 88 -10.90 13.06 1.15
C LEU A 88 -10.61 13.38 2.63
N ASN A 89 -11.35 12.77 3.56
CA ASN A 89 -11.10 12.90 4.99
C ASN A 89 -9.84 12.12 5.39
N LYS A 90 -8.87 12.82 5.99
CA LYS A 90 -7.58 12.26 6.38
C LYS A 90 -7.71 11.06 7.33
N THR A 91 -8.65 11.09 8.26
CA THR A 91 -8.90 9.99 9.20
C THR A 91 -9.38 8.74 8.47
N LYS A 92 -10.29 8.87 7.49
CA LYS A 92 -10.73 7.73 6.68
C LYS A 92 -9.61 7.12 5.84
N ILE A 93 -8.77 7.98 5.25
CA ILE A 93 -7.59 7.55 4.49
C ILE A 93 -6.59 6.83 5.41
N ALA A 94 -6.29 7.41 6.58
CA ALA A 94 -5.41 6.82 7.57
C ALA A 94 -5.90 5.43 8.04
N TYR A 95 -7.20 5.26 8.30
CA TYR A 95 -7.75 3.94 8.62
C TYR A 95 -7.65 2.95 7.47
N GLY A 96 -7.85 3.38 6.22
CA GLY A 96 -7.64 2.53 5.04
C GLY A 96 -6.18 2.10 4.89
N MET A 97 -5.24 3.02 5.14
CA MET A 97 -3.81 2.74 5.10
C MET A 97 -3.41 1.79 6.23
N GLY A 98 -3.90 2.00 7.44
CA GLY A 98 -3.66 1.12 8.59
C GLY A 98 -4.11 -0.31 8.29
N PHE A 99 -5.32 -0.48 7.76
CA PHE A 99 -5.80 -1.80 7.33
C PHE A 99 -4.86 -2.47 6.32
N ALA A 100 -4.39 -1.72 5.31
CA ALA A 100 -3.45 -2.25 4.33
C ALA A 100 -2.11 -2.67 4.97
N LEU A 101 -1.55 -1.88 5.89
CA LEU A 101 -0.31 -2.25 6.56
C LEU A 101 -0.47 -3.47 7.47
N ASP A 102 -1.61 -3.60 8.15
CA ASP A 102 -1.93 -4.78 8.98
C ASP A 102 -2.03 -6.07 8.15
N HIS A 103 -2.35 -5.95 6.86
CA HIS A 103 -2.53 -7.05 5.91
C HIS A 103 -1.47 -7.01 4.79
N ALA A 104 -0.24 -6.60 5.13
CA ALA A 104 0.84 -6.48 4.15
C ALA A 104 1.29 -7.84 3.56
N GLU A 105 0.95 -8.97 4.19
CA GLU A 105 1.21 -10.31 3.60
C GLU A 105 0.30 -10.59 2.39
N GLU A 106 -0.85 -9.92 2.33
CA GLU A 106 -1.87 -9.98 1.28
C GLU A 106 -1.79 -8.77 0.32
N ALA A 107 -0.64 -8.08 0.28
CA ALA A 107 -0.44 -6.83 -0.46
C ALA A 107 -0.95 -6.90 -1.91
N LYS A 108 -0.71 -8.02 -2.60
CA LYS A 108 -1.20 -8.25 -3.97
C LYS A 108 -2.72 -8.12 -4.07
N GLU A 109 -3.46 -8.77 -3.18
CA GLU A 109 -4.93 -8.74 -3.22
C GLU A 109 -5.47 -7.37 -2.80
N ILE A 110 -4.86 -6.72 -1.79
CA ILE A 110 -5.20 -5.35 -1.39
C ILE A 110 -5.03 -4.38 -2.58
N VAL A 111 -3.90 -4.48 -3.29
CA VAL A 111 -3.59 -3.66 -4.46
C VAL A 111 -4.56 -3.93 -5.61
N GLU A 112 -4.95 -5.19 -5.84
CA GLU A 112 -5.97 -5.57 -6.81
C GLU A 112 -7.31 -4.94 -6.49
N ILE A 113 -7.80 -5.05 -5.24
CA ILE A 113 -9.09 -4.45 -4.82
C ILE A 113 -9.08 -2.91 -4.96
N ILE A 114 -7.99 -2.24 -4.55
CA ILE A 114 -7.88 -0.77 -4.73
C ILE A 114 -7.89 -0.42 -6.22
N THR A 115 -7.12 -1.15 -7.03
CA THR A 115 -7.00 -0.89 -8.47
C THR A 115 -8.33 -1.09 -9.16
N GLU A 116 -9.01 -2.21 -8.91
CA GLU A 116 -10.32 -2.52 -9.50
C GLU A 116 -11.35 -1.48 -9.10
N SER A 117 -11.50 -1.21 -7.80
CA SER A 117 -12.46 -0.21 -7.34
C SER A 117 -12.19 1.16 -7.95
N LEU A 118 -10.93 1.62 -8.04
CA LEU A 118 -10.58 2.89 -8.69
C LEU A 118 -10.90 2.88 -10.18
N SER A 119 -10.72 1.74 -10.85
CA SER A 119 -10.82 1.59 -12.31
C SER A 119 -12.25 1.51 -12.85
N LEU A 120 -13.25 1.27 -11.98
CA LEU A 120 -14.67 1.26 -12.35
C LEU A 120 -15.12 2.63 -12.88
N ASP A 121 -15.77 2.68 -14.04
CA ASP A 121 -16.17 3.94 -14.69
C ASP A 121 -17.27 4.67 -13.90
N GLU A 122 -18.15 3.94 -13.22
CA GLU A 122 -19.20 4.45 -12.34
C GLU A 122 -18.67 5.03 -11.02
N THR A 123 -17.39 4.84 -10.70
CA THR A 123 -16.82 5.41 -9.47
C THR A 123 -16.78 6.94 -9.56
N PRO A 124 -17.41 7.67 -8.63
CA PRO A 124 -17.40 9.13 -8.64
C PRO A 124 -15.98 9.70 -8.53
N ILE A 125 -15.73 10.81 -9.22
CA ILE A 125 -14.43 11.52 -9.23
C ILE A 125 -13.85 11.73 -7.82
N PRO A 126 -14.61 12.22 -6.81
CA PRO A 126 -14.06 12.41 -5.47
C PRO A 126 -13.56 11.10 -4.83
N LYS A 127 -14.19 9.96 -5.13
CA LYS A 127 -13.77 8.65 -4.63
C LYS A 127 -12.53 8.15 -5.35
N LYS A 128 -12.42 8.32 -6.68
CA LYS A 128 -11.19 8.00 -7.42
C LYS A 128 -9.99 8.75 -6.84
N VAL A 129 -10.16 10.04 -6.54
CA VAL A 129 -9.11 10.85 -5.92
C VAL A 129 -8.81 10.41 -4.49
N ALA A 130 -9.82 10.11 -3.68
CA ALA A 130 -9.60 9.60 -2.32
C ALA A 130 -8.84 8.25 -2.32
N ARG A 131 -9.15 7.35 -3.26
CA ARG A 131 -8.43 6.09 -3.45
C ARG A 131 -6.99 6.31 -3.92
N LEU A 132 -6.74 7.28 -4.79
CA LEU A 132 -5.37 7.68 -5.15
C LEU A 132 -4.59 8.21 -3.93
N PHE A 133 -5.23 8.97 -3.05
CA PHE A 133 -4.59 9.43 -1.81
C PHE A 133 -4.27 8.26 -0.88
N LEU A 134 -5.16 7.27 -0.78
CA LEU A 134 -4.89 6.04 -0.06
C LEU A 134 -3.70 5.27 -0.66
N VAL A 135 -3.61 5.13 -1.99
CA VAL A 135 -2.43 4.56 -2.66
C VAL A 135 -1.16 5.30 -2.28
N SER A 136 -1.20 6.63 -2.29
CA SER A 136 -0.06 7.47 -1.91
C SER A 136 0.37 7.24 -0.46
N ASP A 137 -0.58 7.15 0.49
CA ASP A 137 -0.29 6.92 1.91
C ASP A 137 0.26 5.50 2.14
N ILE A 138 -0.25 4.48 1.45
CA ILE A 138 0.30 3.12 1.52
C ILE A 138 1.73 3.09 0.97
N LEU A 139 1.97 3.73 -0.19
CA LEU A 139 3.29 3.79 -0.79
C LEU A 139 4.31 4.51 0.10
N TYR A 140 3.93 5.61 0.73
CA TYR A 140 4.80 6.30 1.68
C TYR A 140 5.20 5.39 2.86
N ASN A 141 4.21 4.74 3.47
CA ASN A 141 4.41 3.90 4.65
C ASN A 141 4.91 2.49 4.32
N SER A 142 5.02 2.12 3.04
CA SER A 142 5.65 0.86 2.60
C SER A 142 7.13 0.76 2.99
N THR A 143 7.75 1.90 3.36
CA THR A 143 9.13 1.99 3.85
C THR A 143 9.25 1.86 5.37
N ALA A 144 8.12 1.83 6.10
CA ALA A 144 8.11 1.61 7.53
C ALA A 144 8.63 0.19 7.86
N PRO A 145 9.17 -0.04 9.07
CA PRO A 145 9.64 -1.36 9.51
C PRO A 145 8.46 -2.28 9.88
N VAL A 146 7.56 -2.48 8.92
CA VAL A 146 6.41 -3.39 9.00
C VAL A 146 6.71 -4.55 8.05
N ARG A 147 6.56 -5.78 8.56
CA ARG A 147 6.84 -6.99 7.79
C ARG A 147 6.04 -7.00 6.48
N ASN A 148 6.72 -7.26 5.37
CA ASN A 148 6.15 -7.30 4.00
C ASN A 148 5.58 -5.97 3.47
N ALA A 149 5.65 -4.85 4.19
CA ALA A 149 5.11 -3.58 3.69
C ALA A 149 5.79 -3.10 2.39
N SER A 150 7.06 -3.45 2.18
CA SER A 150 7.79 -3.16 0.94
C SER A 150 7.18 -3.80 -0.31
N ALA A 151 6.41 -4.89 -0.15
CA ALA A 151 5.72 -5.57 -1.26
C ALA A 151 4.75 -4.62 -1.98
N TYR A 152 4.15 -3.65 -1.28
CA TYR A 152 3.28 -2.64 -1.88
C TYR A 152 3.97 -1.83 -2.98
N ARG A 153 5.27 -1.54 -2.88
CA ARG A 153 5.99 -0.81 -3.94
C ARG A 153 6.02 -1.61 -5.24
N THR A 154 6.31 -2.90 -5.14
CA THR A 154 6.37 -3.82 -6.28
C THR A 154 4.98 -3.99 -6.90
N GLU A 155 3.97 -4.31 -6.09
CA GLU A 155 2.62 -4.57 -6.58
C GLU A 155 1.98 -3.31 -7.21
N PHE A 156 2.15 -2.13 -6.60
CA PHE A 156 1.64 -0.90 -7.19
C PHE A 156 2.40 -0.49 -8.44
N ARG A 157 3.72 -0.74 -8.55
CA ARG A 157 4.49 -0.42 -9.76
C ARG A 157 3.81 -0.96 -11.03
N ASP A 158 3.27 -2.18 -10.96
CA ASP A 158 2.63 -2.84 -12.08
C ASP A 158 1.20 -2.33 -12.33
N LYS A 159 0.49 -1.86 -11.30
CA LYS A 159 -0.89 -1.37 -11.41
C LYS A 159 -1.02 0.14 -11.68
N LEU A 160 -0.01 0.93 -11.34
CA LEU A 160 -0.03 2.39 -11.49
C LEU A 160 -0.31 2.84 -12.93
N PRO A 161 0.25 2.24 -14.00
CA PRO A 161 -0.10 2.61 -15.37
C PRO A 161 -1.61 2.54 -15.64
N LYS A 162 -2.26 1.43 -15.24
CA LYS A 162 -3.71 1.23 -15.37
C LYS A 162 -4.50 2.25 -14.54
N ILE A 163 -4.06 2.54 -13.32
CA ILE A 163 -4.69 3.54 -12.44
C ILE A 163 -4.67 4.92 -13.11
N PHE A 164 -3.51 5.35 -13.63
CA PHE A 164 -3.38 6.66 -14.27
C PHE A 164 -4.10 6.75 -15.60
N GLU A 165 -4.16 5.66 -16.37
CA GLU A 165 -4.99 5.59 -17.58
C GLU A 165 -6.47 5.81 -17.24
N CYS A 166 -6.99 5.16 -16.20
CA CYS A 166 -8.37 5.38 -15.75
C CYS A 166 -8.61 6.82 -15.27
N LEU A 167 -7.68 7.39 -14.50
CA LEU A 167 -7.77 8.79 -14.07
C LEU A 167 -7.74 9.75 -15.25
N HIS A 168 -6.92 9.48 -16.27
CA HIS A 168 -6.86 10.26 -17.49
C HIS A 168 -8.16 10.20 -18.28
N ARG A 169 -8.70 9.00 -18.51
CA ARG A 169 -10.00 8.80 -19.17
C ARG A 169 -11.11 9.54 -18.43
N THR A 170 -11.14 9.42 -17.10
CA THR A 170 -12.11 10.14 -16.26
C THR A 170 -11.92 11.66 -16.40
N TYR A 171 -10.69 12.17 -16.39
CA TYR A 171 -10.43 13.60 -16.55
C TYR A 171 -10.92 14.12 -17.90
N LYS A 172 -10.72 13.35 -18.98
CA LYS A 172 -11.15 13.70 -20.34
C LYS A 172 -12.66 13.69 -20.52
N SER A 173 -13.41 12.95 -19.71
CA SER A 173 -14.88 12.92 -19.77
C SER A 173 -15.56 14.02 -18.93
N ILE A 174 -14.80 14.84 -18.19
CA ILE A 174 -15.38 15.93 -17.39
C ILE A 174 -15.71 17.12 -18.29
N GLU A 175 -16.99 17.45 -18.38
CA GLU A 175 -17.47 18.65 -19.10
C GLU A 175 -17.26 19.95 -18.28
N GLY A 176 -17.36 19.86 -16.95
CA GLY A 176 -17.27 21.01 -16.05
C GLY A 176 -15.83 21.45 -15.72
N ARG A 177 -15.46 22.68 -16.12
CA ARG A 177 -14.12 23.24 -15.88
C ARG A 177 -13.68 23.23 -14.42
N ILE A 178 -14.58 23.54 -13.48
CA ILE A 178 -14.29 23.57 -12.04
C ILE A 178 -13.91 22.18 -11.55
N THR A 179 -14.74 21.17 -11.84
CA THR A 179 -14.52 19.78 -11.45
C THR A 179 -13.24 19.21 -12.08
N ALA A 180 -13.00 19.51 -13.36
CA ALA A 180 -11.79 19.08 -14.07
C ALA A 180 -10.53 19.65 -13.41
N ASN A 181 -10.50 20.95 -13.17
CA ASN A 181 -9.38 21.61 -12.49
C ASN A 181 -9.15 21.04 -11.09
N ALA A 182 -10.22 20.82 -10.32
CA ALA A 182 -10.13 20.27 -8.96
C ALA A 182 -9.63 18.82 -8.94
N MET A 183 -9.93 18.01 -9.95
CA MET A 183 -9.33 16.68 -10.10
C MET A 183 -7.85 16.80 -10.47
N ARG A 184 -7.52 17.63 -11.47
CA ARG A 184 -6.16 17.85 -11.94
C ARG A 184 -5.24 18.29 -10.80
N GLU A 185 -5.62 19.32 -10.05
CA GLU A 185 -4.82 19.82 -8.93
C GLU A 185 -4.49 18.73 -7.90
N ARG A 186 -5.47 17.88 -7.57
CA ARG A 186 -5.28 16.81 -6.59
C ARG A 186 -4.37 15.70 -7.13
N VAL A 187 -4.54 15.31 -8.39
CA VAL A 187 -3.66 14.32 -9.03
C VAL A 187 -2.23 14.86 -9.15
N THR A 188 -2.06 16.11 -9.61
CA THR A 188 -0.76 16.78 -9.69
C THR A 188 -0.10 16.90 -8.32
N LYS A 189 -0.87 17.17 -7.26
CA LYS A 189 -0.35 17.20 -5.89
C LYS A 189 0.28 15.86 -5.50
N VAL A 190 -0.39 14.75 -5.79
CA VAL A 190 0.15 13.39 -5.49
C VAL A 190 1.45 13.17 -6.26
N LEU A 191 1.48 13.49 -7.55
CA LEU A 191 2.69 13.34 -8.37
C LEU A 191 3.88 14.15 -7.84
N ARG A 192 3.65 15.41 -7.46
CA ARG A 192 4.69 16.26 -6.86
C ARG A 192 5.23 15.69 -5.55
N VAL A 193 4.34 15.14 -4.72
CA VAL A 193 4.73 14.48 -3.48
C VAL A 193 5.61 13.26 -3.76
N TRP A 194 5.27 12.45 -4.77
CA TRP A 194 6.07 11.29 -5.15
C TRP A 194 7.44 11.67 -5.73
N GLN A 195 7.53 12.78 -6.47
CA GLN A 195 8.82 13.35 -6.91
C GLN A 195 9.68 13.75 -5.71
N GLY A 196 9.11 14.46 -4.73
CA GLY A 196 9.84 14.92 -3.54
C GLY A 196 10.30 13.81 -2.60
N TRP A 197 9.70 12.62 -2.65
CA TRP A 197 10.13 11.45 -1.86
C TRP A 197 11.33 10.71 -2.46
N SER A 198 11.83 11.12 -3.63
CA SER A 198 12.80 10.36 -4.41
C SER A 198 12.39 8.89 -4.58
N LEU A 199 11.07 8.61 -4.56
CA LEU A 199 10.54 7.29 -4.93
C LEU A 199 10.98 6.92 -6.35
N TYR A 200 11.36 7.94 -7.13
CA TYR A 200 12.00 7.86 -8.44
C TYR A 200 13.12 8.91 -8.51
N PRO A 201 14.33 8.56 -8.95
CA PRO A 201 15.39 9.55 -9.18
C PRO A 201 15.01 10.48 -10.33
N GLU A 202 15.34 11.77 -10.20
CA GLU A 202 15.40 12.69 -11.35
C GLU A 202 16.52 12.21 -12.29
N SER A 203 16.24 12.26 -13.59
CA SER A 203 17.23 11.96 -14.65
C SER A 203 18.08 13.19 -14.92
#